data_AF-A0A5C7YE21-F1
#
_entry.id   AF-A0A5C7YE21-F1
#
_cell.length_a   1.000
_cell.length_b   1.000
_cell.length_c   1.000
_cell.angle_alpha   90.00
_cell.angle_beta   90.00
_cell.angle_gamma   90.00
#
_symmetry.space_group_name_H-M   'P 1'
#
loop_
_entity.id
_entity.type
_entity.pdbx_description
1 polymer ?
#
loop_
_entity_poly.entity_id
_entity_poly.type
_entity_poly.pdbx_seq_one_letter_code
_entity_poly.pdbx_strand_id
1 'polypeptide(L)'
;MSAHWSTYEYQPSFVLGFHGCDAAVGEALLSGKTTHLKPSTKVYDWLGHGIYFWEGNPARAQEWAELKKQEGKIQTPFVVGAIIDLRRCLDLFDKDGLRQVRTAHAELEQTMQLTGTPMPSNVGNTPDNAGRKLDCLVLNYLHEYRKERNEEEYDSVRGPFLEGTHLYPNAGFRSENHIQLCIRSTVCIKGYFRPIKA
;
A
#
# COMPACT_ATOMS: atom_id res chain seq x y z
N MET A 1 11.98 32.31 26.92
CA MET A 1 10.97 32.08 25.86
C MET A 1 10.43 30.68 26.05
N SER A 2 9.14 30.53 26.38
CA SER A 2 8.51 29.21 26.47
C SER A 2 8.47 28.58 25.08
N ALA A 3 8.98 27.37 24.93
CA ALA A 3 8.77 26.60 23.71
C ALA A 3 7.27 26.35 23.56
N HIS A 4 6.66 26.95 22.55
CA HIS A 4 5.28 26.64 22.17
C HIS A 4 5.32 25.31 21.41
N TRP A 5 4.80 24.27 22.04
CA TRP A 5 4.77 22.90 21.52
C TRP A 5 3.51 22.65 20.67
N SER A 6 3.16 23.61 19.80
CA SER A 6 1.91 23.59 19.01
C SER A 6 1.76 22.38 18.09
N THR A 7 2.87 21.76 17.70
CA THR A 7 2.90 20.48 16.96
C THR A 7 2.22 19.33 17.73
N TYR A 8 2.15 19.39 19.06
CA TYR A 8 1.57 18.36 19.92
C TYR A 8 0.17 18.73 20.46
N GLU A 9 -0.38 19.86 20.05
CA GLU A 9 -1.75 20.28 20.40
C GLU A 9 -2.80 19.55 19.57
N TYR A 10 -2.39 18.97 18.43
CA TYR A 10 -3.21 18.09 17.60
C TYR A 10 -2.88 16.63 17.92
N GLN A 11 -3.89 15.85 18.31
CA GLN A 11 -3.75 14.41 18.49
C GLN A 11 -3.50 13.76 17.12
N PRO A 12 -2.40 13.01 16.93
CA PRO A 12 -2.17 12.31 15.68
C PRO A 12 -3.30 11.29 15.46
N SER A 13 -4.00 11.40 14.33
CA SER A 13 -4.92 10.36 13.87
C SER A 13 -4.10 9.25 13.22
N PHE A 14 -4.03 8.09 13.87
CA PHE A 14 -3.47 6.88 13.27
C PHE A 14 -4.54 6.13 12.47
N VAL A 15 -4.11 5.40 11.45
CA VAL A 15 -4.94 4.38 10.80
C VAL A 15 -4.55 3.00 11.29
N LEU A 16 -5.51 2.08 11.31
CA LEU A 16 -5.26 0.67 11.58
C LEU A 16 -5.07 -0.06 10.25
N GLY A 17 -3.88 -0.58 10.02
CA GLY A 17 -3.59 -1.44 8.87
C GLY A 17 -3.61 -2.91 9.27
N PHE A 18 -4.05 -3.78 8.37
CA PHE A 18 -4.07 -5.23 8.58
C PHE A 18 -3.29 -5.94 7.48
N HIS A 19 -2.52 -6.96 7.83
CA HIS A 19 -1.67 -7.70 6.91
C HIS A 19 -1.89 -9.21 7.07
N GLY A 20 -2.30 -9.87 5.99
CA GLY A 20 -2.41 -11.31 5.90
C GLY A 20 -1.04 -11.95 5.71
N CYS A 21 -0.68 -12.92 6.55
CA CYS A 21 0.61 -13.62 6.49
C CYS A 21 0.49 -15.05 7.05
N ASP A 22 1.61 -15.77 7.06
CA ASP A 22 1.71 -17.03 7.79
C ASP A 22 1.80 -16.77 9.30
N ALA A 23 1.18 -17.62 10.11
CA ALA A 23 1.20 -17.52 11.57
C ALA A 23 2.62 -17.43 12.14
N ALA A 24 3.60 -18.16 11.60
CA ALA A 24 4.97 -18.08 12.07
C ALA A 24 5.57 -16.67 11.87
N VAL A 25 5.20 -15.97 10.80
CA VAL A 25 5.60 -14.58 10.54
C VAL A 25 4.91 -13.63 11.50
N GLY A 26 3.58 -13.77 11.67
CA GLY A 26 2.79 -12.96 12.58
C GLY A 26 3.27 -13.06 14.03
N GLU A 27 3.47 -14.28 14.53
CA GLU A 27 3.95 -14.51 15.90
C GLU A 27 5.38 -13.99 16.12
N ALA A 28 6.25 -14.09 15.11
CA ALA A 28 7.60 -13.52 15.19
C ALA A 28 7.58 -11.98 15.32
N LEU A 29 6.63 -11.31 14.66
CA LEU A 29 6.43 -9.86 14.83
C LEU A 29 5.91 -9.52 16.23
N LEU A 30 4.86 -10.23 16.66
CA LEU A 30 4.18 -9.95 17.92
C LEU A 30 5.05 -10.24 19.15
N SER A 31 5.97 -11.19 19.05
CA SER A 31 6.95 -11.51 20.10
C SER A 31 8.19 -10.62 20.08
N GLY A 32 8.34 -9.74 19.08
CA GLY A 32 9.53 -8.91 18.89
C GLY A 32 10.76 -9.64 18.34
N LYS A 33 10.63 -10.92 17.97
CA LYS A 33 11.70 -11.68 17.27
C LYS A 33 12.07 -11.05 15.93
N THR A 34 11.07 -10.48 15.25
CA THR A 34 11.23 -9.68 14.04
C THR A 34 10.64 -8.29 14.31
N THR A 35 11.36 -7.22 13.97
CA THR A 35 10.90 -5.86 14.23
C THR A 35 9.84 -5.39 13.23
N HIS A 36 10.01 -5.69 11.95
CA HIS A 36 9.08 -5.28 10.88
C HIS A 36 8.90 -6.36 9.81
N LEU A 37 7.75 -6.31 9.13
CA LEU A 37 7.53 -7.04 7.88
C LEU A 37 8.58 -6.65 6.83
N LYS A 38 8.94 -7.59 5.95
CA LYS A 38 9.82 -7.27 4.82
C LYS A 38 9.02 -6.51 3.76
N PRO A 39 9.56 -5.39 3.22
CA PRO A 39 8.93 -4.71 2.10
C PRO A 39 8.93 -5.60 0.86
N SER A 40 7.86 -5.51 0.08
CA SER A 40 7.78 -6.13 -1.23
C SER A 40 8.44 -5.23 -2.29
N THR A 41 9.17 -5.84 -3.20
CA THR A 41 9.82 -5.19 -4.35
C THR A 41 9.45 -5.87 -5.65
N LYS A 42 8.22 -6.37 -5.75
CA LYS A 42 7.75 -7.08 -6.94
C LYS A 42 7.38 -6.05 -7.99
N VAL A 43 7.72 -6.35 -9.24
CA VAL A 43 7.46 -5.48 -10.40
C VAL A 43 5.98 -5.22 -10.69
N TYR A 44 5.06 -5.86 -9.96
CA TYR A 44 3.61 -5.73 -10.10
C TYR A 44 2.94 -5.26 -8.80
N ASP A 45 3.71 -4.78 -7.82
CA ASP A 45 3.17 -4.16 -6.60
C ASP A 45 2.46 -2.85 -6.96
N TRP A 46 1.14 -2.80 -6.78
CA TRP A 46 0.28 -1.75 -7.36
C TRP A 46 0.69 -0.32 -6.99
N LEU A 47 0.92 -0.06 -5.70
CA LEU A 47 1.28 1.25 -5.15
C LEU A 47 2.81 1.44 -5.05
N GLY A 48 3.59 0.69 -5.83
CA GLY A 48 5.05 0.68 -5.78
C GLY A 48 5.60 -0.21 -4.66
N HIS A 49 6.90 -0.09 -4.39
CA HIS A 49 7.57 -0.97 -3.42
C HIS A 49 7.35 -0.52 -1.95
N GLY A 50 7.07 -1.49 -1.08
CA GLY A 50 6.83 -1.21 0.35
C GLY A 50 6.12 -2.35 1.08
N ILE A 51 5.68 -2.08 2.32
CA ILE A 51 4.91 -3.02 3.14
C ILE A 51 3.42 -2.72 2.98
N TYR A 52 2.65 -3.74 2.59
CA TYR A 52 1.24 -3.57 2.23
C TYR A 52 0.29 -3.88 3.38
N PHE A 53 -0.72 -3.04 3.58
CA PHE A 53 -1.79 -3.25 4.56
C PHE A 53 -3.16 -2.90 3.96
N TRP A 54 -4.19 -3.63 4.37
CA TRP A 54 -5.57 -3.21 4.21
C TRP A 54 -5.93 -2.25 5.35
N GLU A 55 -6.35 -1.02 5.02
CA GLU A 55 -6.78 -0.06 6.04
C GLU A 55 -8.17 -0.43 6.57
N GLY A 56 -8.29 -0.58 7.90
CA GLY A 56 -9.57 -0.81 8.58
C GLY A 56 -10.25 -2.15 8.27
N ASN A 57 -9.61 -3.05 7.52
CA ASN A 57 -10.26 -4.22 6.96
C ASN A 57 -9.50 -5.54 7.26
N PRO A 58 -9.63 -6.10 8.48
CA PRO A 58 -9.02 -7.38 8.83
C PRO A 58 -9.63 -8.57 8.06
N ALA A 59 -10.89 -8.46 7.61
CA ALA A 59 -11.55 -9.52 6.86
C ALA A 59 -10.89 -9.75 5.50
N ARG A 60 -10.64 -8.69 4.72
CA ARG A 60 -9.90 -8.78 3.45
C ARG A 60 -8.48 -9.32 3.63
N ALA A 61 -7.80 -8.92 4.70
CA ALA A 61 -6.47 -9.47 5.04
C ALA A 61 -6.51 -10.98 5.33
N GLN A 62 -7.56 -11.44 6.03
CA GLN A 62 -7.78 -12.86 6.32
C GLN A 62 -8.09 -13.66 5.05
N GLU A 63 -9.02 -13.17 4.24
CA GLU A 63 -9.42 -13.80 2.96
C GLU A 63 -8.22 -13.95 2.02
N TRP A 64 -7.37 -12.92 1.92
CA TRP A 64 -6.13 -13.02 1.15
C TRP A 64 -5.19 -14.10 1.70
N ALA A 65 -5.01 -14.19 3.02
CA ALA A 65 -4.16 -15.20 3.63
C ALA A 65 -4.69 -16.63 3.39
N GLU A 66 -6.01 -16.80 3.41
CA GLU A 66 -6.68 -18.06 3.09
C GLU A 66 -6.52 -18.45 1.62
N LEU A 67 -6.68 -17.51 0.69
CA LEU A 67 -6.40 -17.74 -0.73
C LEU A 67 -4.95 -18.17 -0.93
N LYS A 68 -4.00 -17.52 -0.26
CA LYS A 68 -2.57 -17.90 -0.33
C LYS A 68 -2.27 -19.25 0.29
N LYS A 69 -3.08 -19.72 1.24
CA LYS A 69 -3.01 -21.11 1.72
C LYS A 69 -3.45 -22.10 0.64
N GLN A 70 -4.52 -21.81 -0.08
CA GLN A 70 -4.98 -22.65 -1.20
C GLN A 70 -3.92 -22.71 -2.32
N GLU A 71 -3.17 -21.63 -2.53
CA GLU A 71 -2.01 -21.58 -3.45
C GLU A 71 -0.74 -22.25 -2.91
N GLY A 72 -0.75 -22.78 -1.68
CA GLY A 72 0.43 -23.39 -1.03
C GLY A 72 1.52 -22.40 -0.60
N LYS A 73 1.23 -21.09 -0.59
CA LYS A 73 2.20 -20.01 -0.24
C LYS A 73 2.19 -19.65 1.24
N ILE A 74 1.10 -19.96 1.95
CA ILE A 74 0.94 -19.80 3.39
C ILE A 74 0.54 -21.16 3.96
N GLN A 75 1.11 -21.57 5.09
CA GLN A 75 0.74 -22.82 5.75
C GLN A 75 -0.44 -22.58 6.70
N THR A 76 -0.33 -21.57 7.55
CA THR A 76 -1.36 -21.21 8.54
C THR A 76 -1.76 -19.75 8.37
N PRO A 77 -2.93 -19.45 7.78
CA PRO A 77 -3.42 -18.09 7.62
C PRO A 77 -3.49 -17.34 8.94
N PHE A 78 -2.96 -16.12 8.93
CA PHE A 78 -2.87 -15.26 10.09
C PHE A 78 -3.00 -13.79 9.68
N VAL A 79 -3.58 -12.97 10.57
CA VAL A 79 -3.69 -11.53 10.37
C VAL A 79 -2.99 -10.81 11.52
N VAL A 80 -2.07 -9.93 11.18
CA VAL A 80 -1.45 -8.98 12.12
C VAL A 80 -2.02 -7.58 11.86
N GLY A 81 -2.36 -6.88 12.93
CA GLY A 81 -2.72 -5.46 12.88
C GLY A 81 -1.49 -4.58 13.07
N ALA A 82 -1.52 -3.37 12.53
CA ALA A 82 -0.49 -2.36 12.69
C ALA A 82 -1.12 -0.99 12.99
N ILE A 83 -0.53 -0.27 13.94
CA ILE A 83 -0.85 1.14 14.22
C ILE A 83 0.05 1.96 13.29
N ILE A 84 -0.56 2.70 12.37
CA ILE A 84 0.16 3.38 11.29
C ILE A 84 -0.08 4.88 11.36
N ASP A 85 1.00 5.63 11.50
CA ASP A 85 1.11 7.05 11.24
C ASP A 85 1.53 7.23 9.78
N LEU A 86 0.62 7.73 8.94
CA LEU A 86 0.89 7.86 7.51
C LEU A 86 1.98 8.90 7.20
N ARG A 87 2.28 9.81 8.14
CA ARG A 87 3.25 10.90 7.94
C ARG A 87 3.00 11.61 6.60
N ARG A 88 4.02 11.80 5.75
CA ARG A 88 3.84 12.35 4.42
C ARG A 88 3.30 11.28 3.47
N CYS A 89 1.99 11.28 3.28
CA CYS A 89 1.28 10.30 2.47
C CYS A 89 0.94 10.82 1.07
N LEU A 90 1.23 10.02 0.04
CA LEU A 90 0.63 10.20 -1.28
C LEU A 90 -0.77 9.61 -1.22
N ASP A 91 -1.78 10.45 -0.98
CA ASP A 91 -3.18 10.04 -0.93
C ASP A 91 -3.80 10.11 -2.34
N LEU A 92 -4.20 8.95 -2.88
CA LEU A 92 -4.82 8.83 -4.20
C LEU A 92 -6.35 9.01 -4.17
N PHE A 93 -6.92 9.35 -3.02
CA PHE A 93 -8.24 9.99 -2.95
C PHE A 93 -8.17 11.48 -3.26
N ASP A 94 -7.00 12.09 -3.06
CA ASP A 94 -6.78 13.52 -3.27
C ASP A 94 -6.46 13.85 -4.73
N LYS A 95 -7.00 14.97 -5.20
CA LYS A 95 -6.86 15.42 -6.59
C LYS A 95 -5.41 15.77 -6.93
N ASP A 96 -4.64 16.32 -5.99
CA ASP A 96 -3.24 16.65 -6.21
C ASP A 96 -2.37 15.40 -6.20
N GLY A 97 -2.66 14.43 -5.34
CA GLY A 97 -2.04 13.10 -5.39
C GLY A 97 -2.22 12.44 -6.77
N LEU A 98 -3.46 12.41 -7.28
CA LEU A 98 -3.77 11.88 -8.62
C LEU A 98 -3.06 12.65 -9.75
N ARG A 99 -2.96 13.98 -9.62
CA ARG A 99 -2.24 14.82 -10.60
C ARG A 99 -0.75 14.49 -10.64
N GLN A 100 -0.11 14.26 -9.49
CA GLN A 100 1.30 13.89 -9.43
C GLN A 100 1.57 12.54 -10.10
N VAL A 101 0.70 11.54 -9.90
CA VAL A 101 0.81 10.24 -10.58
C VAL A 101 0.69 10.40 -12.10
N ARG A 102 -0.24 11.25 -12.57
CA ARG A 102 -0.37 11.55 -14.02
C ARG A 102 0.89 12.20 -14.58
N THR A 103 1.47 13.17 -13.88
CA THR A 103 2.73 13.81 -14.30
C THR A 103 3.86 12.79 -14.35
N ALA A 104 4.00 11.95 -13.33
CA ALA A 104 5.00 10.90 -13.26
C ALA A 104 4.90 9.94 -14.46
N HIS A 105 3.68 9.52 -14.83
CA HIS A 105 3.46 8.68 -16.00
C HIS A 105 3.90 9.37 -17.30
N ALA A 106 3.56 10.64 -17.49
CA ALA A 106 3.92 11.38 -18.70
C ALA A 106 5.45 11.57 -18.83
N GLU A 107 6.14 11.88 -17.73
CA GLU A 107 7.60 12.00 -17.71
C GLU A 107 8.31 10.65 -17.93
N LEU A 108 7.78 9.58 -17.32
CA LEU A 108 8.26 8.23 -17.55
C LEU A 108 8.11 7.82 -19.02
N GLU A 109 6.95 8.09 -19.64
CA GLU A 109 6.70 7.77 -21.04
C GLU A 109 7.71 8.48 -21.96
N GLN A 110 7.98 9.77 -21.73
CA GLN A 110 9.00 10.51 -22.47
C GLN A 110 10.40 9.90 -22.28
N THR A 111 10.76 9.55 -21.04
CA THR A 111 12.05 8.92 -20.72
C THR A 111 12.22 7.57 -21.42
N MET A 112 11.16 6.76 -21.46
CA MET A 112 11.19 5.45 -22.11
C MET A 112 11.26 5.57 -23.64
N GLN A 113 10.57 6.56 -24.23
CA GLN A 113 10.68 6.87 -25.66
C GLN A 113 12.09 7.29 -26.05
N LEU A 114 12.74 8.16 -25.26
CA LEU A 114 14.11 8.62 -25.52
C LEU A 114 15.14 7.49 -25.45
N THR A 115 14.92 6.51 -24.57
CA THR A 115 15.83 5.35 -24.40
C THR A 115 15.47 4.17 -25.31
N GLY A 116 14.40 4.26 -26.10
CA GLY A 116 13.91 3.15 -26.93
C GLY A 116 13.38 1.95 -26.14
N THR A 117 13.07 2.13 -24.85
CA THR A 117 12.56 1.07 -23.99
C THR A 117 11.03 1.01 -24.10
N PRO A 118 10.41 -0.16 -24.38
CA PRO A 118 8.96 -0.26 -24.44
C PRO A 118 8.33 -0.10 -23.06
N MET A 119 7.22 0.64 -23.03
CA MET A 119 6.46 0.90 -21.81
C MET A 119 5.67 -0.37 -21.40
N PRO A 120 5.77 -0.87 -20.15
CA PRO A 120 4.96 -2.01 -19.71
C PRO A 120 3.47 -1.69 -19.69
N SER A 121 2.60 -2.70 -19.70
CA SER A 121 1.16 -2.52 -19.55
C SER A 121 0.65 -3.16 -18.27
N ASN A 122 -0.48 -2.65 -17.77
CA ASN A 122 -1.28 -3.37 -16.79
C ASN A 122 -2.06 -4.47 -17.50
N VAL A 123 -2.13 -5.67 -16.91
CA VAL A 123 -2.80 -6.85 -17.48
C VAL A 123 -3.75 -7.49 -16.47
N GLY A 124 -4.79 -8.17 -16.97
CA GLY A 124 -5.83 -8.81 -16.17
C GLY A 124 -7.21 -8.23 -16.45
N ASN A 125 -8.22 -8.69 -15.70
CA ASN A 125 -9.58 -8.20 -15.86
C ASN A 125 -9.73 -6.81 -15.23
N THR A 126 -10.25 -5.86 -16.01
CA THR A 126 -10.59 -4.52 -15.51
C THR A 126 -11.75 -4.60 -14.50
N PRO A 127 -11.71 -3.83 -13.40
CA PRO A 127 -10.70 -2.84 -13.03
C PRO A 127 -9.57 -3.40 -12.16
N ASP A 128 -9.62 -4.67 -11.75
CA ASP A 128 -8.71 -5.32 -10.80
C ASP A 128 -7.28 -5.47 -11.33
N ASN A 129 -7.11 -5.62 -12.65
CA ASN A 129 -5.86 -5.83 -13.41
C ASN A 129 -4.73 -6.46 -12.57
N ALA A 130 -4.83 -7.76 -12.29
CA ALA A 130 -3.91 -8.46 -11.37
C ALA A 130 -2.40 -8.27 -11.66
N GLY A 131 -2.01 -7.94 -12.90
CA GLY A 131 -0.64 -7.58 -13.27
C GLY A 131 -0.44 -6.08 -13.41
N ARG A 132 -0.02 -5.39 -12.34
CA ARG A 132 0.09 -3.92 -12.25
C ARG A 132 1.48 -3.37 -12.59
N LYS A 133 2.10 -3.86 -13.66
CA LYS A 133 3.49 -3.49 -13.97
C LYS A 133 3.67 -2.01 -14.29
N LEU A 134 2.73 -1.43 -15.03
CA LEU A 134 2.73 -0.01 -15.35
C LEU A 134 2.53 0.84 -14.10
N ASP A 135 1.52 0.52 -13.29
CA ASP A 135 1.23 1.27 -12.07
C ASP A 135 2.44 1.23 -11.10
N CYS A 136 3.01 0.04 -10.88
CA CYS A 136 4.21 -0.14 -10.06
C CYS A 136 5.38 0.73 -10.56
N LEU A 137 5.65 0.70 -11.87
CA LEU A 137 6.74 1.47 -12.47
C LEU A 137 6.51 2.97 -12.32
N VAL A 138 5.29 3.46 -12.53
CA VAL A 138 4.94 4.88 -12.38
C VAL A 138 5.11 5.36 -10.95
N LEU A 139 4.62 4.60 -9.96
CA LEU A 139 4.74 4.97 -8.55
C LEU A 139 6.22 4.96 -8.12
N ASN A 140 6.98 3.95 -8.52
CA ASN A 140 8.41 3.90 -8.21
C ASN A 140 9.20 5.02 -8.91
N TYR A 141 8.89 5.33 -10.18
CA TYR A 141 9.46 6.46 -10.90
C TYR A 141 9.13 7.78 -10.20
N LEU A 142 7.89 7.93 -9.72
CA LEU A 142 7.47 9.10 -8.95
C LEU A 142 8.37 9.31 -7.74
N HIS A 143 8.63 8.25 -6.99
CA HIS A 143 9.51 8.34 -5.82
C HIS A 143 10.95 8.67 -6.19
N GLU A 144 11.49 8.08 -7.28
CA GLU A 144 12.87 8.33 -7.68
C GLU A 144 13.09 9.76 -8.18
N TYR A 145 12.23 10.28 -9.07
CA TYR A 145 12.44 11.65 -9.56
C TYR A 145 12.32 12.69 -8.44
N ARG A 146 11.43 12.47 -7.46
CA ARG A 146 11.29 13.39 -6.32
C ARG A 146 12.59 13.48 -5.54
N LYS A 147 13.23 12.34 -5.31
CA LYS A 147 14.54 12.25 -4.67
C LYS A 147 15.61 12.96 -5.50
N GLU A 148 15.64 12.74 -6.82
CA GLU A 148 16.57 13.44 -7.73
C GLU A 148 16.37 14.97 -7.73
N ARG A 149 15.13 15.44 -7.56
CA ARG A 149 14.76 16.86 -7.48
C ARG A 149 14.91 17.46 -6.08
N ASN A 150 15.41 16.71 -5.09
CA ASN A 150 15.43 17.11 -3.68
C ASN A 150 14.07 17.55 -3.13
N GLU A 151 12.98 16.97 -3.67
CA GLU A 151 11.66 17.15 -3.12
C GLU A 151 11.45 16.21 -1.93
N GLU A 152 10.59 16.60 -1.00
CA GLU A 152 10.27 15.77 0.16
C GLU A 152 9.70 14.41 -0.29
N GLU A 153 10.21 13.32 0.28
CA GLU A 153 9.80 11.96 -0.06
C GLU A 153 8.42 11.60 0.50
N TYR A 154 7.78 10.59 -0.07
CA TYR A 154 6.55 10.03 0.50
C TYR A 154 6.88 8.88 1.44
N ASP A 155 6.39 8.93 2.67
CA ASP A 155 6.56 7.87 3.67
C ASP A 155 5.58 6.70 3.42
N SER A 156 4.40 7.01 2.87
CA SER A 156 3.37 6.04 2.51
C SER A 156 2.58 6.45 1.27
N VAL A 157 1.90 5.48 0.67
CA VAL A 157 0.91 5.66 -0.39
C VAL A 157 -0.40 5.03 0.06
N ARG A 158 -1.51 5.74 -0.16
CA ARG A 158 -2.87 5.30 0.21
C ARG A 158 -3.76 5.39 -1.02
N GLY A 159 -4.50 4.34 -1.34
CA GLY A 159 -5.38 4.37 -2.52
C GLY A 159 -6.61 3.48 -2.42
N PRO A 160 -7.73 3.88 -3.07
CA PRO A 160 -8.91 3.02 -3.21
C PRO A 160 -8.64 1.92 -4.24
N PHE A 161 -8.62 0.67 -3.81
CA PHE A 161 -8.56 -0.46 -4.73
C PHE A 161 -9.98 -0.93 -5.07
N LEU A 162 -10.31 -0.84 -6.35
CA LEU A 162 -11.57 -1.34 -6.88
C LEU A 162 -11.36 -2.78 -7.32
N GLU A 163 -12.00 -3.73 -6.63
CA GLU A 163 -11.76 -5.16 -6.80
C GLU A 163 -13.05 -5.98 -6.74
N GLY A 164 -13.09 -7.06 -7.53
CA GLY A 164 -14.20 -7.99 -7.55
C GLY A 164 -15.30 -7.59 -8.53
N THR A 165 -16.46 -8.24 -8.41
CA THR A 165 -17.59 -7.99 -9.30
C THR A 165 -18.46 -6.85 -8.78
N HIS A 166 -19.28 -6.27 -9.66
CA HIS A 166 -20.31 -5.32 -9.24
C HIS A 166 -21.29 -6.01 -8.28
N LEU A 167 -21.64 -5.36 -7.17
CA LEU A 167 -22.57 -5.93 -6.17
C LEU A 167 -23.99 -6.15 -6.73
N TYR A 168 -24.38 -5.35 -7.72
CA TYR A 168 -25.63 -5.41 -8.46
C TYR A 168 -25.47 -4.71 -9.82
N PRO A 169 -26.40 -4.87 -10.79
CA PRO A 169 -26.25 -4.27 -12.12
C PRO A 169 -25.97 -2.76 -12.06
N ASN A 170 -24.91 -2.34 -12.75
CA ASN A 170 -24.42 -0.95 -12.81
C ASN A 170 -23.97 -0.33 -11.48
N ALA A 171 -23.70 -1.12 -10.43
CA ALA A 171 -23.22 -0.59 -9.15
C ALA A 171 -21.86 0.11 -9.27
N GLY A 172 -21.69 1.24 -8.60
CA GLY A 172 -20.36 1.84 -8.35
C GLY A 172 -19.54 1.08 -7.30
N PHE A 173 -20.16 0.13 -6.60
CA PHE A 173 -19.54 -0.69 -5.55
C PHE A 173 -19.20 -2.08 -6.07
N ARG A 174 -18.08 -2.62 -5.60
CA ARG A 174 -17.65 -3.99 -5.90
C ARG A 174 -17.48 -4.82 -4.64
N SER A 175 -17.54 -6.14 -4.81
CA SER A 175 -17.55 -7.10 -3.71
C SER A 175 -16.30 -7.03 -2.82
N GLU A 176 -15.15 -6.65 -3.39
CA GLU A 176 -13.86 -6.70 -2.70
C GLU A 176 -13.20 -5.33 -2.52
N ASN A 177 -13.94 -4.24 -2.75
CA ASN A 177 -13.42 -2.88 -2.62
C ASN A 177 -12.75 -2.66 -1.25
N HIS A 178 -11.57 -2.04 -1.26
CA HIS A 178 -10.86 -1.74 -0.03
C HIS A 178 -9.91 -0.56 -0.21
N ILE A 179 -9.41 -0.03 0.91
CA ILE A 179 -8.32 0.93 0.92
C ILE A 179 -7.02 0.15 1.12
N GLN A 180 -6.09 0.32 0.19
CA GLN A 180 -4.77 -0.27 0.27
C GLN A 180 -3.76 0.79 0.72
N LEU A 181 -2.91 0.40 1.65
CA LEU A 181 -1.74 1.15 2.08
C LEU A 181 -0.47 0.46 1.57
N CYS A 182 0.47 1.24 1.07
CA CYS A 182 1.85 0.85 0.84
C CYS A 182 2.75 1.73 1.70
N ILE A 183 3.39 1.13 2.70
CA ILE A 183 4.28 1.80 3.64
C ILE A 183 5.71 1.67 3.13
N ARG A 184 6.29 2.79 2.70
CA ARG A 184 7.67 2.85 2.19
C ARG A 184 8.69 2.95 3.32
N SER A 185 8.29 3.56 4.43
CA SER A 185 9.16 3.88 5.56
C SER A 185 8.64 3.25 6.85
N THR A 186 9.44 2.42 7.53
CA THR A 186 8.97 1.72 8.75
C THR A 186 8.74 2.66 9.94
N VAL A 187 9.21 3.91 9.90
CA VAL A 187 8.87 4.94 10.90
C VAL A 187 7.38 5.31 10.92
N CYS A 188 6.61 4.93 9.90
CA CYS A 188 5.15 5.00 9.91
C CYS A 188 4.53 4.00 10.90
N ILE A 189 5.20 2.88 11.16
CA ILE A 189 4.63 1.78 11.95
C ILE A 189 4.97 2.00 13.42
N LYS A 190 3.97 2.31 14.24
CA LYS A 190 4.14 2.58 15.68
C LYS A 190 4.06 1.32 16.54
N GLY A 191 3.50 0.25 15.99
CA GLY A 191 3.42 -1.04 16.66
C GLY A 191 2.59 -2.03 15.87
N TYR A 192 2.80 -3.31 16.16
CA TYR A 192 1.96 -4.39 15.69
C TYR A 192 1.12 -4.93 16.83
N PHE A 193 -0.06 -5.45 16.52
CA PHE A 193 -0.96 -6.03 17.50
C PHE A 193 -1.71 -7.23 16.92
N ARG A 194 -2.20 -8.09 17.82
CA ARG A 194 -3.11 -9.17 17.45
C ARG A 194 -4.54 -8.60 17.39
N PRO A 195 -5.23 -8.66 16.24
CA PRO A 195 -6.62 -8.22 16.17
C PRO A 195 -7.50 -9.04 17.13
N ILE A 196 -8.42 -8.38 17.81
CA ILE A 196 -9.43 -9.03 18.62
C ILE A 196 -10.54 -9.53 17.69
N LYS A 197 -10.83 -10.83 17.71
CA LYS A 197 -11.98 -11.41 17.01
C LYS A 197 -13.17 -11.34 17.97
N ALA A 198 -14.20 -10.58 17.58
CA ALA A 198 -15.48 -10.50 18.28
C ALA A 198 -16.55 -11.26 17.48
#